data_AF-A0A7K3NRV9-F1
#
_entry.id   AF-A0A7K3NRV9-F1
#
_cell.length_a   1.000
_cell.length_b   1.000
_cell.length_c   1.000
_cell.angle_alpha   90.00
_cell.angle_beta   90.00
_cell.angle_gamma   90.00
#
_symmetry.space_group_name_H-M   'P 1'
#
loop_
_entity.id
_entity.type
_entity.pdbx_description
1 polymer ?
#
loop_
_entity_poly.entity_id
_entity_poly.type
_entity_poly.pdbx_seq_one_letter_code
_entity_poly.pdbx_strand_id
1 'polypeptide(L)' 'MPRFAVDTTAIPGRAAIRDTARGRLVGFFLADPDKPDAAERIAAICAERLNEIAARAAKQGE' A
#
# COMPACT_ATOMS: atom_id res chain seq x y z
N MET A 1 9.56 -9.05 5.74
CA MET A 1 8.85 -7.76 5.59
C MET A 1 7.80 -7.90 4.51
N PRO A 2 6.60 -7.30 4.64
CA PRO A 2 5.60 -7.32 3.57
C PRO A 2 6.13 -6.66 2.30
N ARG A 3 5.74 -7.18 1.14
CA ARG A 3 6.15 -6.63 -0.16
C ARG A 3 5.52 -5.27 -0.40
N PHE A 4 4.23 -5.13 -0.08
CA PHE A 4 3.53 -3.87 -0.20
C PHE A 4 3.31 -3.26 1.19
N ALA A 5 3.72 -2.01 1.38
CA ALA A 5 3.61 -1.32 2.67
C ALA A 5 3.06 0.09 2.48
N VAL A 6 2.33 0.58 3.48
CA VAL A 6 1.90 1.97 3.54
C VAL A 6 3.13 2.86 3.76
N ASP A 7 3.22 3.94 2.99
CA ASP A 7 4.26 4.95 3.09
C ASP A 7 3.59 6.33 3.13
N THR A 8 3.56 6.95 4.30
CA THR A 8 3.00 8.29 4.54
C THR A 8 4.04 9.40 4.37
N THR A 9 5.30 9.03 4.06
CA THR A 9 6.41 9.98 3.93
C THR A 9 6.77 10.24 2.46
N ALA A 10 6.42 9.32 1.56
CA ALA A 10 6.76 9.42 0.14
C ALA A 10 6.13 10.62 -0.57
N ILE A 11 4.92 11.04 -0.15
CA ILE A 11 4.22 12.17 -0.73
C ILE A 11 3.60 13.00 0.40
N PRO A 12 3.98 14.29 0.56
CA PRO A 12 3.44 15.13 1.61
C PRO A 12 1.91 15.16 1.64
N GLY A 13 1.32 14.88 2.80
CA GLY A 13 -0.12 14.91 3.01
C GLY A 13 -0.90 13.77 2.35
N ARG A 14 -0.23 12.69 1.90
CA ARG A 14 -0.88 11.54 1.26
C ARG A 14 -0.40 10.22 1.84
N ALA A 15 -1.31 9.26 1.92
CA ALA A 15 -0.95 7.87 2.13
C ALA A 15 -0.60 7.23 0.78
N ALA A 16 0.57 6.61 0.68
CA ALA A 16 1.00 5.86 -0.50
C ALA A 16 1.19 4.38 -0.19
N ILE A 17 1.27 3.55 -1.24
CA ILE A 17 1.69 2.15 -1.14
C ILE A 17 3.01 1.99 -1.89
N ARG A 18 4.00 1.42 -1.21
CA ARG A 18 5.33 1.11 -1.76
C ARG A 18 5.48 -0.40 -1.98
N ASP A 19 5.95 -0.80 -3.16
CA ASP A 19 6.48 -2.13 -3.44
C ASP A 19 7.96 -2.16 -3.00
N THR A 20 8.21 -2.71 -1.81
CA THR A 20 9.53 -2.76 -1.16
C THR A 20 10.49 -3.67 -1.93
N ALA A 21 9.98 -4.71 -2.61
CA ALA A 21 10.80 -5.60 -3.43
C ALA A 21 11.33 -4.91 -4.71
N ARG A 22 10.67 -3.83 -5.16
CA ARG A 22 11.04 -3.09 -6.38
C ARG A 22 11.42 -1.64 -6.13
N GLY A 23 11.42 -1.19 -4.87
CA GLY A 23 11.77 0.17 -4.47
C GLY A 23 10.87 1.28 -5.05
N ARG A 24 9.63 0.97 -5.47
CA ARG A 24 8.76 1.92 -6.20
C ARG A 24 7.41 2.13 -5.52
N LEU A 25 6.79 3.28 -5.75
CA LEU A 25 5.38 3.51 -5.39
C LEU A 25 4.47 2.82 -6.41
N VAL A 26 3.39 2.22 -5.93
CA VAL A 26 2.36 1.59 -6.78
C VAL A 26 1.04 2.34 -6.80
N GLY A 27 0.82 3.22 -5.82
CA GLY A 27 -0.36 4.08 -5.76
C GLY A 27 -0.33 5.02 -4.57
N PHE A 28 -1.23 6.01 -4.57
CA PHE A 28 -1.46 6.90 -3.44
C PHE A 28 -2.94 7.28 -3.35
N PHE A 29 -3.33 7.74 -2.17
CA PHE A 29 -4.68 8.16 -1.84
C PHE A 29 -4.69 9.65 -1.49
N LEU A 30 -5.73 10.34 -1.94
CA LEU A 30 -5.99 11.72 -1.54
C LEU A 30 -6.59 11.72 -0.14
N ALA A 31 -6.23 12.72 0.66
CA ALA A 31 -6.85 12.94 1.96
C ALA A 31 -8.32 13.36 1.80
N ASP A 32 -9.18 12.83 2.66
CA ASP A 32 -10.54 13.31 2.85
C ASP A 32 -10.50 14.39 3.95
N PRO A 33 -10.91 15.64 3.69
CA PRO A 33 -10.87 16.71 4.68
C PRO A 33 -11.77 16.45 5.90
N ASP A 34 -12.85 15.69 5.72
CA ASP A 34 -13.79 15.36 6.79
C ASP A 34 -13.35 14.09 7.55
N LYS A 35 -12.42 13.31 6.99
CA LYS A 35 -11.92 12.04 7.55
C LYS A 35 -10.41 11.90 7.35
N PRO A 36 -9.60 12.53 8.22
CA PRO A 36 -8.15 12.63 8.04
C PRO A 36 -7.43 11.27 8.06
N ASP A 37 -8.03 10.23 8.63
CA ASP A 37 -7.47 8.88 8.72
C ASP A 37 -7.93 7.93 7.60
N ALA A 38 -8.89 8.34 6.77
CA ALA A 38 -9.48 7.47 5.75
C ALA A 38 -8.45 7.02 4.71
N ALA A 39 -7.60 7.94 4.24
CA ALA A 39 -6.58 7.64 3.22
C ALA A 39 -5.58 6.57 3.70
N GLU A 40 -5.11 6.67 4.95
CA GLU A 40 -4.16 5.71 5.52
C GLU A 40 -4.82 4.35 5.76
N ARG A 41 -6.06 4.33 6.25
CA ARG A 41 -6.83 3.09 6.42
C ARG A 41 -7.07 2.37 5.10
N ILE A 42 -7.45 3.10 4.05
CA ILE A 42 -7.63 2.52 2.72
C ILE A 42 -6.31 1.99 2.19
N ALA A 43 -5.21 2.75 2.34
CA ALA A 43 -3.89 2.30 1.93
C ALA A 43 -3.47 1.00 2.64
N ALA A 44 -3.75 0.87 3.94
CA ALA A 44 -3.46 -0.33 4.72
C ALA A 44 -4.25 -1.55 4.21
N ILE A 45 -5.57 -1.40 4.00
CA ILE A 45 -6.42 -2.47 3.46
C ILE A 45 -5.93 -2.90 2.06
N CYS A 46 -5.63 -1.93 1.20
CA CYS A 46 -5.11 -2.21 -0.14
C CYS A 46 -3.74 -2.91 -0.09
N ALA A 47 -2.83 -2.48 0.79
CA ALA A 47 -1.52 -3.12 0.96
C ALA A 47 -1.67 -4.56 1.46
N GLU A 48 -2.56 -4.83 2.41
CA GLU A 48 -2.87 -6.19 2.88
C GLU A 48 -3.33 -7.09 1.72
N ARG A 49 -4.32 -6.64 0.95
CA ARG A 49 -4.82 -7.40 -0.21
C ARG A 49 -3.77 -7.63 -1.29
N LEU A 50 -2.92 -6.64 -1.56
CA LEU A 50 -1.81 -6.82 -2.51
C LEU A 50 -0.80 -7.86 -2.03
N ASN A 51 -0.51 -7.92 -0.73
CA ASN A 51 0.36 -8.95 -0.17
C ASN A 51 -0.29 -10.34 -0.24
N GLU A 52 -1.59 -10.46 0.02
CA GLU A 52 -2.31 -11.73 -0.17
C GLU A 52 -2.25 -12.23 -1.62
N ILE A 53 -2.48 -11.33 -2.59
CA ILE A 53 -2.39 -11.65 -4.02
C ILE A 53 -0.96 -12.10 -4.38
N ALA A 54 0.06 -11.39 -3.91
CA ALA A 54 1.44 -11.75 -4.16
C ALA A 54 1.81 -13.11 -3.55
N ALA A 55 1.34 -13.41 -2.35
CA ALA A 55 1.56 -14.71 -1.70
C ALA A 55 0.88 -15.85 -2.47
N ARG A 56 -0.33 -15.63 -3.00
CA ARG A 56 -1.03 -16.62 -3.85
C ARG A 56 -0.29 -16.87 -5.16
N ALA A 57 0.20 -15.81 -5.80
CA ALA A 57 0.97 -15.93 -7.05
C ALA A 57 2.29 -16.71 -6.85
N ALA A 58 2.97 -16.52 -5.71
CA ALA A 58 4.18 -17.28 -5.39
C ALA A 58 3.90 -18.79 -5.26
N LYS A 59 2.76 -19.18 -4.66
CA LYS A 59 2.36 -20.58 -4.49
C LYS A 59 1.90 -21.29 -5.76
N GLN A 60 1.54 -20.54 -6.80
CA GLN A 60 1.10 -21.10 -8.10
C GLN A 60 2.26 -21.29 -9.08
N GLY A 61 3.42 -20.69 -8.78
CA GLY A 61 4.65 -20.84 -9.57
C GLY A 61 5.62 -21.90 -9.04
N GLU A 62 5.29 -22.54 -7.92
CA GLU A 62 5.87 -23.81 -7.42
C GLU A 62 5.07 -25.00 -7.97
#